data_AF-A0A7Y3F2H6-F1
#
_entry.id   AF-A0A7Y3F2H6-F1
#
_cell.length_a   1.000
_cell.length_b   1.000
_cell.length_c   1.000
_cell.angle_alpha   90.00
_cell.angle_beta   90.00
_cell.angle_gamma   90.00
#
_symmetry.space_group_name_H-M   'P 1'
#
loop_
_entity.id
_entity.type
_entity.pdbx_description
1 polymer ?
#
loop_
_entity_poly.entity_id
_entity_poly.type
_entity_poly.pdbx_seq_one_letter_code
_entity_poly.pdbx_strand_id
1 'polypeptide(L)' 'NGILERRTPEWVMNMILNPEQMVKEDPLAKELLIEFNGSPMANQGLTEEQARAVLEYFRTL' A
#
# COMPACT_ATOMS: atom_id res chain seq x y z
N ASN A 1 -7.88 14.36 4.51
CA ASN A 1 -7.58 12.99 5.02
C ASN A 1 -7.41 12.00 3.89
N GLY A 2 -6.47 12.28 2.99
CA GLY A 2 -6.05 11.36 1.93
C GLY A 2 -5.03 10.33 2.44
N ILE A 3 -4.74 9.31 1.63
CA ILE A 3 -3.64 8.39 1.95
C ILE A 3 -2.27 9.07 1.80
N LEU A 4 -2.13 9.98 0.82
CA LEU A 4 -0.88 10.68 0.53
C LEU A 4 -0.54 11.82 1.49
N GLU A 5 -1.48 12.22 2.35
CA GLU A 5 -1.20 13.09 3.50
C GLU A 5 -0.55 12.31 4.66
N ARG A 6 -0.71 10.98 4.67
CA ARG A 6 -0.31 10.10 5.80
C ARG A 6 0.86 9.19 5.46
N ARG A 7 1.08 8.89 4.18
CA ARG A 7 2.07 7.93 3.69
C ARG A 7 2.77 8.50 2.47
N THR A 8 4.04 8.14 2.29
CA THR A 8 4.79 8.56 1.12
C THR A 8 4.29 7.82 -0.14
N PRO A 9 4.43 8.41 -1.33
CA PRO A 9 4.07 7.75 -2.59
C PRO A 9 4.77 6.40 -2.78
N GLU A 10 6.03 6.28 -2.36
CA GLU A 10 6.83 5.07 -2.45
C GLU A 10 6.24 3.95 -1.58
N TRP A 11 5.84 4.27 -0.35
CA TRP A 11 5.23 3.30 0.56
C TRP A 11 3.89 2.78 0.01
N VAL A 12 3.06 3.68 -0.54
CA VAL A 12 1.78 3.31 -1.17
C VAL A 12 2.02 2.41 -2.38
N MET A 13 2.99 2.74 -3.23
CA MET A 13 3.35 1.91 -4.40
C MET A 13 3.83 0.53 -3.99
N ASN A 14 4.70 0.43 -2.99
CA ASN A 14 5.21 -0.85 -2.50
C ASN A 14 4.09 -1.72 -1.90
N MET A 15 3.13 -1.10 -1.20
CA MET A 15 1.94 -1.80 -0.70
C MET A 15 1.03 -2.32 -1.81
N ILE A 16 0.87 -1.58 -2.91
CA ILE A 16 0.07 -2.05 -4.05
C ILE A 16 0.77 -3.22 -4.77
N LEU A 17 2.07 -3.12 -4.98
CA LEU A 17 2.84 -4.07 -5.79
C LEU A 17 3.22 -5.35 -5.03
N ASN A 18 3.64 -5.21 -3.77
CA ASN A 18 4.22 -6.31 -2.98
C ASN A 18 3.70 -6.31 -1.51
N PRO A 19 2.38 -6.35 -1.27
CA PRO A 19 1.82 -6.24 0.08
C PRO A 19 2.33 -7.32 1.05
N GLU A 20 2.56 -8.53 0.56
CA GLU A 20 3.05 -9.66 1.36
C GLU A 20 4.49 -9.44 1.87
N GLN A 21 5.35 -8.82 1.06
CA GLN A 21 6.71 -8.48 1.48
C GLN A 21 6.68 -7.31 2.46
N MET A 22 5.86 -6.29 2.18
CA MET A 22 5.69 -5.14 3.07
C MET A 22 5.27 -5.57 4.48
N VAL A 23 4.29 -6.47 4.62
CA VAL A 23 3.88 -6.99 5.93
C VAL A 23 5.01 -7.72 6.68
N LYS A 24 5.94 -8.34 5.95
CA LYS A 24 7.09 -9.06 6.56
C LYS A 24 8.20 -8.11 7.00
N GLU A 25 8.45 -7.06 6.24
CA GLU A 25 9.67 -6.25 6.36
C GLU A 25 9.42 -4.84 6.91
N ASP A 26 8.25 -4.24 6.65
CA ASP A 26 7.89 -2.89 7.07
C ASP A 26 7.10 -2.94 8.41
N PRO A 27 7.63 -2.34 9.49
CA PRO A 27 6.97 -2.38 10.80
C PRO A 27 5.57 -1.78 10.79
N LEU A 28 5.35 -0.73 9.99
CA LEU A 28 4.05 -0.05 9.90
C LEU A 28 3.02 -0.92 9.17
N ALA A 29 3.40 -1.59 8.07
CA ALA A 29 2.53 -2.55 7.41
C ALA A 29 2.14 -3.71 8.35
N LYS A 30 3.07 -4.17 9.19
CA LYS A 30 2.80 -5.19 10.21
C LYS A 30 1.85 -4.69 11.31
N GLU A 31 2.02 -3.46 11.78
CA GLU A 31 1.10 -2.84 12.75
C GLU A 31 -0.31 -2.71 12.18
N LEU A 32 -0.44 -2.25 10.94
CA LEU A 32 -1.74 -2.14 10.25
C LEU A 32 -2.39 -3.51 10.10
N LEU A 33 -1.63 -4.57 9.80
CA LEU A 33 -2.18 -5.93 9.77
C LEU A 33 -2.83 -6.31 11.11
N ILE A 34 -2.19 -6.00 12.23
CA ILE A 34 -2.73 -6.27 13.57
C ILE A 34 -3.98 -5.42 13.84
N GLU A 35 -3.92 -4.13 13.52
CA GLU A 35 -5.04 -3.19 13.67
C GLU A 35 -6.28 -3.65 12.89
N PHE A 36 -6.09 -4.20 11.70
CA PHE A 36 -7.15 -4.73 10.84
C PHE A 36 -7.38 -6.25 11.01
N ASN A 37 -7.22 -6.76 12.24
CA ASN A 37 -7.57 -8.13 12.66
C ASN A 37 -6.86 -9.25 11.89
N GLY A 38 -5.62 -9.02 11.46
CA GLY A 38 -4.84 -10.01 10.73
C GLY A 38 -5.35 -10.27 9.31
N SER A 39 -6.19 -9.40 8.74
CA SER A 39 -6.66 -9.53 7.37
C SER A 39 -5.62 -8.98 6.39
N PRO A 40 -4.90 -9.83 5.63
CA PRO A 40 -3.85 -9.36 4.74
C PRO A 40 -4.43 -8.73 3.48
N MET A 41 -3.76 -7.69 2.97
CA MET A 41 -4.03 -7.17 1.64
C MET A 41 -3.59 -8.20 0.59
N ALA A 42 -4.51 -8.66 -0.25
CA ALA A 42 -4.18 -9.55 -1.36
C ALA A 42 -3.40 -8.81 -2.45
N ASN A 43 -2.37 -9.45 -3.00
CA ASN A 43 -1.70 -8.93 -4.18
C ASN A 43 -2.66 -8.96 -5.38
N GLN A 44 -2.90 -7.81 -5.99
CA GLN A 44 -3.82 -7.66 -7.12
C GLN A 44 -3.17 -8.01 -8.46
N GLY A 45 -1.87 -8.35 -8.48
CA GLY A 45 -1.13 -8.70 -9.70
C GLY A 45 -0.93 -7.53 -10.64
N LEU A 46 -0.92 -6.30 -10.13
CA LEU A 46 -0.74 -5.10 -10.94
C LEU A 46 0.70 -4.92 -11.41
N THR A 47 0.87 -4.41 -12.62
CA THR A 47 2.16 -3.90 -13.10
C THR A 47 2.51 -2.58 -12.42
N GLU A 48 3.79 -2.18 -12.47
CA GLU A 48 4.21 -0.88 -11.93
C GLU A 48 3.45 0.29 -12.56
N GLU A 49 3.20 0.24 -13.87
CA GLU A 49 2.45 1.28 -14.58
C GLU A 49 1.00 1.39 -14.07
N GLN A 50 0.34 0.24 -13.85
CA GLN A 50 -1.01 0.21 -13.30
C GLN A 50 -1.04 0.72 -11.85
N ALA A 51 -0.09 0.30 -11.01
CA ALA A 51 0.04 0.80 -9.65
C ALA A 51 0.29 2.32 -9.63
N ARG A 52 1.10 2.83 -10.55
CA ARG A 52 1.33 4.27 -10.72
C ARG A 52 0.05 5.00 -11.10
N ALA A 53 -0.76 4.45 -11.99
CA ALA A 53 -2.06 5.05 -12.33
C ALA A 53 -2.99 5.15 -11.10
N VAL A 54 -3.00 4.15 -10.22
CA VAL A 54 -3.74 4.19 -8.94
C VAL A 54 -3.17 5.27 -8.02
N LEU A 55 -1.85 5.38 -7.92
CA LEU A 55 -1.19 6.41 -7.11
C LEU A 55 -1.53 7.82 -7.60
N GLU A 56 -1.49 8.05 -8.92
CA GLU A 56 -1.86 9.34 -9.51
C GLU A 56 -3.34 9.67 -9.29
N TYR A 57 -4.23 8.67 -9.33
CA TYR A 57 -5.63 8.88 -8.96
C TYR A 57 -5.76 9.36 -7.50
N PHE A 58 -5.04 8.76 -6.55
CA PHE A 58 -5.03 9.22 -5.16
C PHE A 58 -4.50 10.65 -4.96
N ARG A 59 -3.71 11.20 -5.90
CA ARG A 59 -3.27 12.62 -5.84
C ARG A 59 -4.36 13.61 -6.23
N THR A 60 -5.43 13.14 -6.86
CA THR A 60 -6.56 13.99 -7.28
C THR A 60 -7.67 14.08 -6.22
N LEU A 61 -7.53 13.36 -5.10
CA LEU A 61 -8.46 13.30 -3.98
C LEU A 61 -7.99 14.16 -2.80
#